data_AF-K2ER11-F1
#
_entry.id   AF-K2ER11-F1
#
_cell.length_a   1.000
_cell.length_b   1.000
_cell.length_c   1.000
_cell.angle_alpha   90.00
_cell.angle_beta   90.00
_cell.angle_gamma   90.00
#
_symmetry.space_group_name_H-M   'P 1'
#
loop_
_entity.id
_entity.type
_entity.pdbx_description
1 polymer ?
#
loop_
_entity_poly.entity_id
_entity_poly.type
_entity_poly.pdbx_seq_one_letter_code
_entity_poly.pdbx_strand_id
1 'polypeptide(L)'
;MKRLLFFAGVAGIFLAFYLYAVFAIALALIVFGAVAIFSPLIISAHFLNSPILHIEEVEDDIIHILDKSKKSLRGEGWLTFDEIFSLAEALDMDKDSMRNGYYIALSNLISKNMVEAGSKNGGHVYRLIVECNSVGELPFVA
;
A
#
# COMPACT_ATOMS: atom_id res chain seq x y z
N MET A 1 72.63 8.68 12.72
CA MET A 1 71.42 8.32 13.51
C MET A 1 70.26 9.32 13.37
N LYS A 2 70.44 10.65 13.44
CA LYS A 2 69.34 11.63 13.36
C LYS A 2 68.46 11.57 12.08
N ARG A 3 69.07 11.33 10.90
CA ARG A 3 68.32 11.22 9.63
C ARG A 3 67.41 9.98 9.58
N LEU A 4 67.86 8.86 10.14
CA LEU A 4 67.11 7.59 10.13
C LEU A 4 65.85 7.67 11.00
N LEU A 5 65.95 8.31 12.17
CA LEU A 5 64.81 8.61 13.05
C LEU A 5 63.82 9.59 12.40
N PHE A 6 64.32 10.55 11.62
CA PHE A 6 63.45 11.49 10.88
C PHE A 6 62.66 10.78 9.78
N PHE A 7 63.30 9.91 8.98
CA PHE A 7 62.60 9.11 7.96
C PHE A 7 61.60 8.13 8.57
N ALA A 8 61.95 7.49 9.70
CA ALA A 8 61.02 6.61 10.41
C ALA A 8 59.80 7.38 10.97
N GLY A 9 60.01 8.59 11.50
CA GLY A 9 58.93 9.45 11.97
C GLY A 9 58.00 9.89 10.83
N VAL A 10 58.56 10.31 9.69
CA VAL A 10 57.78 10.69 8.51
C VAL A 10 56.99 9.50 7.97
N ALA A 11 57.63 8.33 7.82
CA ALA A 11 56.97 7.12 7.37
C ALA A 11 55.85 6.65 8.32
N GLY A 12 56.04 6.80 9.63
CA GLY A 12 55.03 6.49 10.64
C GLY A 12 53.80 7.39 10.54
N ILE A 13 53.98 8.68 10.25
CA ILE A 13 52.86 9.61 10.05
C ILE A 13 52.07 9.24 8.78
N PHE A 14 52.75 8.95 7.68
CA PHE A 14 52.08 8.50 6.44
C PHE A 14 51.32 7.18 6.64
N LEU A 15 51.89 6.25 7.40
CA LEU A 15 51.24 4.98 7.73
C LEU A 15 49.99 5.19 8.60
N ALA A 16 50.05 6.08 9.59
CA ALA A 16 48.90 6.40 10.44
C ALA A 16 47.77 7.07 9.64
N PHE A 17 48.10 8.00 8.74
CA PHE A 17 47.11 8.62 7.84
C PHE A 17 46.46 7.60 6.90
N TYR A 18 47.24 6.68 6.35
CA TYR A 18 46.73 5.63 5.49
C TYR A 18 45.76 4.70 6.23
N LEU A 19 46.13 4.25 7.44
CA LEU A 19 45.27 3.41 8.27
C LEU A 19 43.96 4.11 8.67
N TYR A 20 44.03 5.40 9.00
CA TYR A 20 42.85 6.22 9.28
C TYR A 20 41.91 6.29 8.07
N ALA A 21 42.45 6.55 6.87
CA ALA A 21 41.65 6.61 5.65
C ALA A 21 40.95 5.28 5.34
N VAL A 22 41.66 4.15 5.51
CA VAL A 22 41.08 2.82 5.31
C VAL A 22 39.95 2.55 6.31
N PHE A 23 40.14 2.88 7.59
CA PHE A 23 39.09 2.73 8.60
C PHE A 23 37.88 3.62 8.30
N ALA A 24 38.09 4.87 7.88
CA ALA A 24 37.02 5.79 7.54
C ALA A 24 36.20 5.29 6.33
N ILE A 25 36.87 4.76 5.30
CA ILE A 25 36.21 4.17 4.13
C ILE A 25 35.41 2.92 4.53
N ALA A 26 35.98 2.04 5.37
CA ALA A 26 35.28 0.86 5.86
C ALA A 26 34.02 1.22 6.66
N LEU A 27 34.12 2.22 7.56
CA LEU A 27 32.97 2.74 8.32
C LEU A 27 31.90 3.33 7.41
N ALA A 28 32.31 4.13 6.40
CA ALA A 28 31.39 4.67 5.41
C ALA A 28 30.67 3.55 4.65
N LEU A 29 31.39 2.52 4.18
CA LEU A 29 30.80 1.38 3.48
C LEU A 29 29.81 0.59 4.35
N ILE A 30 30.09 0.45 5.65
CA ILE A 30 29.15 -0.18 6.60
C ILE A 30 27.88 0.67 6.75
N VAL A 31 28.02 1.99 6.89
CA VAL A 31 26.87 2.91 7.02
C VAL A 31 26.05 2.94 5.73
N PHE A 32 26.69 3.07 4.57
CA PHE A 32 26.00 3.05 3.27
C PHE A 32 25.35 1.68 2.99
N GLY A 33 26.02 0.59 3.34
CA GLY A 33 25.46 -0.76 3.24
C GLY A 33 24.25 -0.96 4.16
N ALA A 34 24.33 -0.47 5.40
CA ALA A 34 23.20 -0.51 6.33
C ALA A 34 22.02 0.32 5.80
N VAL A 35 22.24 1.53 5.31
CA VAL A 35 21.19 2.36 4.69
C VAL A 35 20.59 1.65 3.48
N ALA A 36 21.40 1.04 2.61
CA ALA A 36 20.92 0.30 1.45
C ALA A 36 20.06 -0.93 1.80
N ILE A 37 20.31 -1.57 2.94
CA ILE A 37 19.54 -2.74 3.41
C ILE A 37 18.27 -2.30 4.17
N PHE A 38 18.38 -1.28 5.03
CA PHE A 38 17.26 -0.85 5.86
C PHE A 38 16.27 0.08 5.13
N SER A 39 16.70 0.88 4.16
CA SER A 39 15.79 1.78 3.42
C SER A 39 14.71 1.04 2.64
N PRO A 40 14.99 -0.04 1.87
CA PRO A 40 13.94 -0.83 1.23
C PRO A 40 13.04 -1.53 2.25
N LEU A 41 13.59 -1.99 3.38
CA LEU A 41 12.83 -2.68 4.42
C LEU A 41 11.84 -1.76 5.14
N ILE A 42 12.26 -0.53 5.46
CA ILE A 42 11.42 0.49 6.10
C ILE A 42 10.32 0.96 5.14
N ILE A 43 10.66 1.19 3.86
CA ILE A 43 9.68 1.54 2.83
C ILE A 43 8.70 0.38 2.61
N SER A 44 9.18 -0.87 2.54
CA SER A 44 8.33 -2.05 2.38
C SER A 44 7.40 -2.29 3.58
N ALA A 45 7.84 -2.04 4.81
CA ALA A 45 7.00 -2.18 6.00
C ALA A 45 5.91 -1.08 6.06
N HIS A 46 6.24 0.15 5.65
CA HIS A 46 5.27 1.24 5.57
C HIS A 46 4.26 1.04 4.43
N PHE A 47 4.70 0.47 3.29
CA PHE A 47 3.83 0.11 2.16
C PHE A 47 3.02 -1.17 2.38
N LEU A 48 3.31 -2.01 3.38
CA LEU A 48 2.51 -3.19 3.67
C LEU A 48 1.40 -2.88 4.68
N ASN A 49 1.64 -2.01 5.66
CA ASN A 49 0.64 -1.70 6.68
C ASN A 49 -0.36 -0.59 6.28
N SER A 50 0.03 0.41 5.48
CA SER A 50 -0.90 1.48 5.09
C SER A 50 -1.95 1.10 4.03
N PRO A 51 -1.60 0.44 2.91
CA PRO A 51 -2.60 0.21 1.86
C PRO A 51 -3.52 -0.98 2.15
N ILE A 52 -3.11 -1.96 2.97
CA ILE A 52 -4.00 -3.08 3.32
C ILE A 52 -5.17 -2.60 4.19
N LEU A 53 -4.90 -1.72 5.16
CA LEU A 53 -5.94 -1.11 6.01
C LEU A 53 -6.89 -0.21 5.21
N HIS A 54 -6.35 0.58 4.27
CA HIS A 54 -7.19 1.40 3.38
C HIS A 54 -8.01 0.58 2.38
N ILE A 55 -7.55 -0.60 1.95
CA ILE A 55 -8.34 -1.44 1.03
C ILE A 55 -9.57 -2.01 1.74
N GLU A 56 -9.47 -2.40 3.01
CA GLU A 56 -10.63 -2.87 3.79
C GLU A 56 -11.67 -1.77 3.98
N GLU A 57 -11.25 -0.54 4.28
CA GLU A 57 -12.17 0.62 4.35
C GLU A 57 -12.89 0.87 3.01
N VAL A 58 -12.15 0.82 1.90
CA VAL A 58 -12.73 0.97 0.55
C VAL A 58 -13.66 -0.18 0.19
N GLU A 59 -13.38 -1.41 0.66
CA GLU A 59 -14.29 -2.55 0.47
C GLU A 59 -15.63 -2.32 1.19
N ASP A 60 -15.60 -1.83 2.43
CA ASP A 60 -16.80 -1.52 3.21
C ASP A 60 -17.65 -0.42 2.55
N ASP A 61 -16.99 0.60 1.97
CA ASP A 61 -17.66 1.68 1.24
C ASP A 61 -18.40 1.18 0.01
N ILE A 62 -17.74 0.33 -0.79
CA ILE A 62 -18.35 -0.31 -1.97
C ILE A 62 -19.54 -1.17 -1.55
N ILE A 63 -19.41 -1.96 -0.47
CA ILE A 63 -20.50 -2.77 0.06
C ILE A 63 -21.67 -1.88 0.45
N HIS A 64 -21.43 -0.79 1.17
CA HIS A 64 -22.47 0.14 1.61
C HIS A 64 -23.23 0.77 0.43
N ILE A 65 -22.50 1.21 -0.60
CA ILE A 65 -23.08 1.80 -1.81
C ILE A 65 -23.96 0.80 -2.56
N LEU A 66 -23.47 -0.43 -2.75
CA LEU A 66 -24.20 -1.49 -3.46
C LEU A 66 -25.41 -1.99 -2.65
N ASP A 67 -25.30 -2.12 -1.33
CA ASP A 67 -26.42 -2.49 -0.45
C ASP A 67 -27.53 -1.43 -0.48
N LYS A 68 -27.15 -0.15 -0.37
CA LYS A 68 -28.10 0.97 -0.47
C LYS A 68 -28.80 0.98 -1.83
N SER A 69 -28.07 0.69 -2.90
CA SER A 69 -28.61 0.65 -4.26
C SER A 69 -29.55 -0.53 -4.46
N LYS A 70 -29.21 -1.71 -3.94
CA LYS A 70 -30.07 -2.90 -3.88
C LYS A 70 -31.39 -2.64 -3.12
N LYS A 71 -31.35 -1.87 -2.03
CA LYS A 71 -32.52 -1.51 -1.21
C LYS A 71 -33.37 -0.39 -1.81
N SER A 72 -32.73 0.63 -2.40
CA SER A 72 -33.41 1.83 -2.92
C SER A 72 -34.04 1.61 -4.29
N LEU A 73 -33.40 0.83 -5.16
CA LEU A 73 -33.88 0.57 -6.50
C LEU A 73 -34.60 -0.78 -6.47
N ARG A 74 -35.93 -0.78 -6.55
CA ARG A 74 -36.76 -1.99 -6.77
C ARG A 74 -36.41 -2.75 -8.08
N GLY A 75 -35.33 -2.40 -8.77
CA GLY A 75 -34.79 -3.07 -9.93
C GLY A 75 -33.36 -3.50 -9.67
N GLU A 76 -33.18 -4.82 -9.57
CA GLU A 76 -31.96 -5.64 -9.59
C GLU A 76 -30.67 -5.20 -8.86
N GLY A 77 -30.42 -3.93 -8.52
CA GLY A 77 -29.27 -3.48 -7.72
C GLY A 77 -27.93 -3.37 -8.47
N TRP A 78 -27.96 -3.26 -9.80
CA TRP A 78 -26.75 -3.16 -10.62
C TRP A 78 -26.26 -1.72 -10.76
N LEU A 79 -24.97 -1.50 -10.48
CA LEU A 79 -24.26 -0.24 -10.69
C LEU A 79 -23.02 -0.45 -11.57
N THR A 80 -22.71 0.52 -12.42
CA THR A 80 -21.42 0.59 -13.11
C THR A 80 -20.30 1.01 -12.16
N PHE A 81 -19.05 0.75 -12.53
CA PHE A 81 -17.90 1.20 -11.74
C PHE A 81 -17.91 2.71 -11.52
N ASP A 82 -18.23 3.49 -12.57
CA ASP A 82 -18.24 4.95 -12.49
C ASP A 82 -19.33 5.46 -11.55
N GLU A 83 -20.51 4.82 -11.51
CA GLU A 83 -21.55 5.15 -10.53
C GLU A 83 -21.13 4.83 -9.10
N ILE A 84 -20.47 3.68 -8.87
CA ILE A 84 -19.94 3.33 -7.54
C ILE A 84 -18.92 4.37 -7.09
N PHE A 85 -17.97 4.71 -7.96
CA PHE A 85 -16.91 5.66 -7.66
C PHE A 85 -17.47 7.07 -7.39
N SER A 86 -18.39 7.56 -8.23
CA SER A 86 -19.03 8.87 -8.01
C SER A 86 -19.87 8.93 -6.74
N LEU A 87 -20.53 7.83 -6.36
CA LEU A 87 -21.27 7.76 -5.09
C LEU A 87 -20.33 7.77 -3.88
N ALA A 88 -19.17 7.12 -3.99
CA ALA A 88 -18.14 7.15 -2.94
C ALA A 88 -17.54 8.56 -2.79
N GLU A 89 -17.21 9.23 -3.90
CA GLU A 89 -16.75 10.62 -3.89
C GLU A 89 -17.78 11.58 -3.25
N ALA A 90 -19.07 11.35 -3.48
CA ALA A 90 -20.16 12.16 -2.92
C ALA A 90 -20.37 11.96 -1.41
N LEU A 91 -19.90 10.85 -0.85
CA LEU A 91 -19.98 10.54 0.58
C LEU A 91 -18.82 11.16 1.39
N ASP A 92 -17.93 11.93 0.75
CA ASP A 92 -16.72 12.55 1.34
C ASP A 92 -15.79 11.51 2.00
N MET A 93 -15.80 10.29 1.46
CA MET A 93 -14.99 9.16 1.91
C MET A 93 -13.60 9.31 1.27
N ASP A 94 -12.70 9.91 2.06
CA ASP A 94 -11.28 10.14 1.84
C ASP A 94 -10.82 10.26 0.37
N LYS A 95 -10.68 11.51 -0.11
CA LYS A 95 -10.28 11.86 -1.50
C LYS A 95 -8.89 11.37 -1.91
N ASP A 96 -8.12 10.83 -0.98
CA ASP A 96 -6.80 10.24 -1.24
C ASP A 96 -6.89 8.80 -1.76
N SER A 97 -8.07 8.18 -1.71
CA SER A 97 -8.32 6.86 -2.31
C SER A 97 -8.37 6.97 -3.84
N MET A 98 -7.20 6.81 -4.46
CA MET A 98 -7.07 6.77 -5.92
C MET A 98 -8.07 5.75 -6.50
N ARG A 99 -8.71 6.08 -7.64
CA ARG A 99 -9.63 5.21 -8.40
C ARG A 99 -9.16 3.75 -8.52
N ASN A 100 -7.85 3.51 -8.53
CA ASN A 100 -7.22 2.19 -8.51
C ASN A 100 -7.50 1.37 -7.24
N GLY A 101 -7.58 2.01 -6.07
CA GLY A 101 -7.97 1.37 -4.81
C GLY A 101 -9.37 0.77 -4.89
N TYR A 102 -10.32 1.52 -5.45
CA TYR A 102 -11.68 1.02 -5.69
C TYR A 102 -11.72 -0.14 -6.68
N TYR A 103 -10.87 -0.15 -7.72
CA TYR A 103 -10.75 -1.30 -8.61
C TYR A 103 -10.25 -2.55 -7.90
N ILE A 104 -9.22 -2.41 -7.05
CA ILE A 104 -8.65 -3.52 -6.29
C ILE A 104 -9.67 -4.05 -5.27
N ALA A 105 -10.31 -3.17 -4.51
CA ALA A 105 -11.36 -3.52 -3.56
C ALA A 105 -12.54 -4.23 -4.24
N LEU A 106 -13.02 -3.72 -5.37
CA LEU A 106 -14.09 -4.36 -6.13
C LEU A 106 -13.69 -5.75 -6.65
N SER A 107 -12.46 -5.89 -7.15
CA SER A 107 -11.90 -7.19 -7.56
C SER A 107 -11.82 -8.18 -6.41
N ASN A 108 -11.40 -7.73 -5.23
CA ASN A 108 -11.37 -8.54 -4.02
C ASN A 108 -12.77 -8.99 -3.62
N LEU A 109 -13.75 -8.09 -3.60
CA LEU A 109 -15.14 -8.42 -3.27
C LEU A 109 -15.77 -9.43 -4.25
N ILE A 110 -15.42 -9.36 -5.53
CA ILE A 110 -15.81 -10.38 -6.52
C ILE A 110 -15.14 -11.71 -6.19
N SER A 111 -13.83 -11.72 -5.88
CA SER A 111 -13.11 -12.94 -5.53
C SER A 111 -13.63 -13.60 -4.23
N LYS A 112 -14.14 -12.79 -3.30
CA LYS A 112 -14.78 -13.22 -2.05
C LYS A 112 -16.24 -13.66 -2.25
N ASN A 113 -16.76 -13.64 -3.49
CA ASN A 113 -18.17 -13.92 -3.81
C ASN A 113 -19.17 -13.04 -3.05
N MET A 114 -18.80 -11.79 -2.76
CA MET A 114 -19.71 -10.81 -2.15
C MET A 114 -20.39 -9.94 -3.20
N VAL A 115 -19.69 -9.67 -4.30
CA VAL A 115 -20.18 -8.89 -5.44
C VAL A 115 -20.19 -9.76 -6.69
N GLU A 116 -21.28 -9.68 -7.42
CA GLU A 116 -21.44 -10.29 -8.73
C GLU A 116 -21.16 -9.25 -9.82
N ALA A 117 -20.42 -9.66 -10.86
CA ALA A 117 -20.18 -8.86 -12.04
C ALA A 117 -21.06 -9.36 -13.20
N GLY A 118 -21.70 -8.42 -13.90
CA GLY A 118 -22.52 -8.67 -15.07
C GLY A 118 -22.17 -7.73 -16.21
N SER A 119 -22.92 -7.86 -17.31
CA SER A 119 -22.83 -6.91 -18.43
C SER A 119 -24.20 -6.38 -18.78
N LYS A 120 -24.29 -5.06 -18.93
CA LYS A 120 -25.51 -4.35 -19.31
C LYS A 120 -25.15 -3.25 -20.29
N ASN A 121 -25.85 -3.19 -21.43
CA ASN A 121 -25.62 -2.19 -22.48
C ASN A 121 -24.15 -2.07 -22.95
N GLY A 122 -23.40 -3.18 -22.94
CA GLY A 122 -21.98 -3.20 -23.33
C GLY A 122 -21.01 -2.69 -22.25
N GLY A 123 -21.51 -2.30 -21.07
CA GLY A 123 -20.70 -1.95 -19.90
C GLY A 123 -20.65 -3.07 -18.86
N HIS A 124 -19.64 -3.03 -18.00
CA HIS A 124 -19.55 -3.87 -16.81
C HIS A 124 -20.39 -3.28 -15.68
N VAL A 125 -21.23 -4.11 -15.08
CA VAL A 125 -22.07 -3.73 -13.94
C VAL A 125 -21.81 -4.67 -12.78
N TYR A 126 -22.03 -4.19 -11.57
CA TYR A 126 -21.73 -4.88 -10.33
C TYR A 126 -22.93 -4.80 -9.38
N ARG A 127 -23.16 -5.88 -8.63
CA ARG A 127 -24.25 -5.97 -7.65
C ARG A 127 -23.79 -6.74 -6.43
N LEU A 128 -24.23 -6.30 -5.25
CA LEU A 128 -24.04 -7.05 -4.01
C LEU A 128 -24.96 -8.29 -3.95
N ILE A 129 -24.38 -9.47 -3.84
CA ILE A 129 -25.12 -10.74 -3.74
C ILE A 129 -25.30 -11.21 -2.30
N VAL A 130 -24.46 -10.75 -1.38
CA VAL A 130 -24.64 -10.98 0.06
C VAL A 130 -25.70 -10.06 0.65
N GLU A 131 -26.34 -10.51 1.73
CA GLU A 131 -27.22 -9.67 2.54
C GLU A 131 -26.39 -9.01 3.65
N CYS A 132 -26.34 -7.68 3.63
CA CYS A 132 -25.75 -6.93 4.72
C CYS A 132 -26.80 -6.76 5.82
N ASN A 133 -26.60 -7.47 6.94
CA ASN A 133 -27.28 -7.14 8.17
C ASN A 133 -26.79 -5.76 8.60
N SER A 134 -27.73 -4.83 8.73
CA SER A 134 -27.43 -3.46 9.13
C SER A 134 -26.62 -3.44 10.43
N VAL A 135 -25.46 -2.77 10.38
CA VAL A 135 -24.49 -2.52 11.47
C VAL A 135 -23.37 -3.57 11.56
N GLY A 136 -22.26 -3.31 10.84
CA GLY A 136 -20.89 -3.67 11.26
C GLY A 136 -20.52 -5.14 11.43
N GLU A 137 -21.38 -6.08 11.09
CA GLU A 137 -21.06 -7.52 11.14
C GLU A 137 -20.86 -8.05 9.73
N LEU A 138 -19.62 -8.46 9.44
CA LEU A 138 -19.24 -9.16 8.20
C LEU A 138 -20.23 -10.32 7.94
N PRO A 139 -20.62 -10.55 6.68
CA PRO A 139 -21.61 -11.56 6.36
C PRO A 139 -21.12 -12.96 6.78
N PHE A 140 -21.95 -13.64 7.56
CA PHE A 140 -21.76 -15.05 7.90
C PHE A 140 -21.95 -15.89 6.64
N VAL A 141 -20.89 -16.60 6.24
CA VAL A 141 -20.98 -17.64 5.21
C VAL A 141 -21.54 -18.89 5.90
N ALA A 142 -22.70 -19.35 5.46
CA ALA A 142 -23.29 -20.63 5.86
C ALA A 142 -22.83 -21.77 4.92
#